data_AF-A0A3A6UJI4-F1
#
_entry.id   AF-A0A3A6UJI4-F1
#
_cell.length_a   1.000
_cell.length_b   1.000
_cell.length_c   1.000
_cell.angle_alpha   90.00
_cell.angle_beta   90.00
_cell.angle_gamma   90.00
#
_symmetry.space_group_name_H-M   'P 1'
#
loop_
_entity.id
_entity.type
_entity.pdbx_description
1 polymer ?
#
loop_
_entity_poly.entity_id
_entity_poly.type
_entity_poly.pdbx_seq_one_letter_code
_entity_poly.pdbx_strand_id
1 'polypeptide(L)'
;MTKPDITLLTPVMTFDETMAHWSNCNPVYEKCLESMVQKFPIAVQEIKQLFILLTDAIYINDGLLFDYCLCKAMHQYQILSSKGEIVAYDGFIKTLNDTAKEALNSYIIRDPKGGSWSIKQGMNFRDWLEEEPSRFKKLESWELEVFENR
;
A
#
# COMPACT_ATOMS: atom_id res chain seq x y z
N MET A 1 -3.94 -21.26 -9.06
CA MET A 1 -4.37 -19.91 -8.67
C MET A 1 -4.00 -18.98 -9.81
N THR A 2 -4.97 -18.29 -10.38
CA THR A 2 -4.74 -17.16 -11.30
C THR A 2 -4.01 -16.06 -10.53
N LYS A 3 -3.00 -15.46 -11.15
CA LYS A 3 -2.20 -14.40 -10.53
C LYS A 3 -3.03 -13.12 -10.44
N PRO A 4 -2.83 -12.28 -9.41
CA PRO A 4 -3.62 -11.07 -9.27
C PRO A 4 -3.14 -9.98 -10.25
N ASP A 5 -4.08 -9.30 -10.90
CA ASP A 5 -3.79 -8.22 -11.86
C ASP A 5 -3.60 -6.90 -11.11
N ILE A 6 -2.54 -6.14 -11.39
CA ILE A 6 -2.31 -4.82 -10.77
C ILE A 6 -2.63 -3.71 -11.75
N THR A 7 -3.50 -2.79 -11.34
CA THR A 7 -3.90 -1.63 -12.15
C THR A 7 -3.47 -0.34 -11.47
N LEU A 8 -2.99 0.63 -12.26
CA LEU A 8 -2.65 1.99 -11.81
C LEU A 8 -3.73 2.97 -12.29
N LEU A 9 -4.36 3.68 -11.36
CA LEU A 9 -5.34 4.73 -11.64
C LEU A 9 -4.85 6.09 -11.13
N THR A 10 -5.44 7.19 -11.61
CA THR A 10 -5.16 8.50 -11.00
C THR A 10 -5.67 8.50 -9.55
N PRO A 11 -4.86 8.94 -8.57
CA PRO A 11 -5.33 9.18 -7.22
C PRO A 11 -6.53 10.12 -7.21
N VAL A 12 -7.63 9.70 -6.59
CA VAL A 12 -8.86 10.49 -6.50
C VAL A 12 -9.31 10.71 -5.06
N MET A 13 -8.84 9.87 -4.12
CA MET A 13 -9.16 9.96 -2.70
C MET A 13 -7.99 10.52 -1.89
N THR A 14 -8.32 11.41 -0.96
CA THR A 14 -7.44 11.82 0.13
C THR A 14 -7.22 10.66 1.10
N PHE A 15 -6.25 10.82 2.01
CA PHE A 15 -6.03 9.86 3.10
C PHE A 15 -7.30 9.61 3.92
N ASP A 16 -8.01 10.68 4.29
CA ASP A 16 -9.21 10.58 5.13
C ASP A 16 -10.35 9.87 4.38
N GLU A 17 -10.52 10.15 3.09
CA GLU A 17 -11.49 9.44 2.24
C GLU A 17 -11.14 7.96 2.05
N THR A 18 -9.86 7.65 1.86
CA THR A 18 -9.38 6.27 1.74
C THR A 18 -9.58 5.50 3.04
N MET A 19 -9.29 6.12 4.19
CA MET A 19 -9.53 5.51 5.49
C MET A 19 -11.03 5.32 5.76
N ALA A 20 -11.88 6.29 5.39
CA ALA A 20 -13.33 6.15 5.50
C ALA A 20 -13.86 5.01 4.61
N HIS A 21 -13.36 4.92 3.38
CA HIS A 21 -13.66 3.80 2.48
C HIS A 21 -13.25 2.47 3.09
N TRP A 22 -12.00 2.38 3.57
CA TRP A 22 -11.46 1.17 4.17
C TRP A 22 -12.28 0.72 5.38
N SER A 23 -12.64 1.62 6.29
CA SER A 23 -13.46 1.29 7.47
C SER A 23 -14.85 0.78 7.07
N ASN A 24 -15.49 1.39 6.08
CA ASN A 24 -16.78 0.94 5.56
C ASN A 24 -16.72 -0.46 4.94
N CYS A 25 -15.62 -0.78 4.25
CA CYS A 25 -15.41 -2.09 3.63
C CYS A 25 -14.93 -3.15 4.62
N ASN A 26 -14.30 -2.75 5.73
CA ASN A 26 -13.66 -3.66 6.69
C ASN A 26 -14.15 -3.45 8.14
N PRO A 27 -15.47 -3.48 8.40
CA PRO A 27 -16.04 -3.15 9.71
C PRO A 27 -15.58 -4.08 10.84
N VAL A 28 -15.10 -5.28 10.49
CA VAL A 28 -14.55 -6.25 11.46
C VAL A 28 -13.24 -5.78 12.12
N TYR A 29 -12.50 -4.89 11.46
CA TYR A 29 -11.23 -4.37 11.97
C TYR A 29 -11.33 -2.96 12.55
N GLU A 30 -12.41 -2.22 12.27
CA GLU A 30 -12.59 -0.82 12.66
C GLU A 30 -12.34 -0.59 14.16
N LYS A 31 -13.08 -1.28 15.04
CA LYS A 31 -12.90 -1.15 16.49
C LYS A 31 -11.49 -1.51 16.97
N CYS A 32 -10.87 -2.47 16.29
CA CYS A 32 -9.52 -2.91 16.62
C CYS A 32 -8.49 -1.83 16.24
N LEU A 33 -8.68 -1.21 15.07
CA LEU A 33 -7.87 -0.10 14.59
C LEU A 33 -8.02 1.12 15.50
N GLU A 34 -9.24 1.49 15.88
CA GLU A 34 -9.51 2.58 16.82
C GLU A 34 -8.80 2.36 18.16
N SER A 35 -8.93 1.15 18.74
CA SER A 35 -8.27 0.80 19.99
C SER A 35 -6.74 0.84 19.88
N MET A 36 -6.20 0.33 18.77
CA MET A 36 -4.76 0.37 18.51
C MET A 36 -4.27 1.82 18.40
N VAL A 37 -4.94 2.67 17.63
CA VAL A 37 -4.58 4.09 17.45
C VAL A 37 -4.65 4.88 18.76
N GLN A 38 -5.62 4.58 19.63
CA GLN A 38 -5.69 5.20 20.96
C GLN A 38 -4.47 4.85 21.83
N LYS A 39 -3.99 3.60 21.75
CA LYS A 39 -2.82 3.12 22.51
C LYS A 39 -1.50 3.56 21.88
N PHE A 40 -1.46 3.61 20.55
CA PHE A 40 -0.30 3.93 19.74
C PHE A 40 -0.67 5.03 18.73
N PRO A 41 -0.74 6.31 19.16
CA PRO A 41 -1.11 7.40 18.26
C PRO A 41 -0.21 7.55 17.03
N ILE A 42 1.04 7.11 17.15
CA ILE A 42 2.02 7.07 16.06
C ILE A 42 1.60 6.14 14.90
N ALA A 43 0.74 5.16 15.15
CA ALA A 43 0.20 4.26 14.12
C ALA A 43 -0.49 5.04 12.98
N VAL A 44 -1.17 6.15 13.30
CA VAL A 44 -1.82 6.99 12.26
C VAL A 44 -0.79 7.58 11.32
N GLN A 45 0.34 8.03 11.84
CA GLN A 45 1.41 8.59 11.03
C GLN A 45 2.03 7.52 10.13
N GLU A 46 2.23 6.31 10.62
CA GLU A 46 2.81 5.21 9.84
C GLU A 46 1.86 4.72 8.74
N ILE A 47 0.56 4.59 9.05
CA ILE A 47 -0.47 4.26 8.06
C ILE A 47 -0.53 5.37 6.99
N LYS A 48 -0.47 6.64 7.40
CA LYS A 48 -0.45 7.77 6.46
C LYS A 48 0.81 7.79 5.59
N GLN A 49 1.97 7.44 6.14
CA GLN A 49 3.20 7.31 5.36
C GLN A 49 3.09 6.20 4.32
N LEU A 50 2.51 5.06 4.68
CA LEU A 50 2.22 4.00 3.74
C LEU A 50 1.23 4.46 2.65
N PHE A 51 0.17 5.17 3.03
CA PHE A 51 -0.77 5.75 2.07
C PHE A 51 -0.06 6.72 1.12
N ILE A 52 0.83 7.59 1.60
CA ILE A 52 1.59 8.49 0.72
C ILE A 52 2.50 7.69 -0.23
N LEU A 53 3.05 6.56 0.23
CA LEU A 53 3.91 5.69 -0.57
C LEU A 53 3.12 4.96 -1.67
N LEU A 54 1.97 4.38 -1.31
CA LEU A 54 1.18 3.52 -2.20
C LEU A 54 0.14 4.30 -2.99
N THR A 55 -0.39 5.38 -2.43
CA THR A 55 -1.58 6.11 -2.88
C THR A 55 -2.82 5.22 -3.00
N ASP A 56 -3.95 5.79 -3.40
CA ASP A 56 -5.14 5.05 -3.86
C ASP A 56 -5.06 4.67 -5.35
N ALA A 57 -3.90 4.90 -6.00
CA ALA A 57 -3.72 4.56 -7.41
C ALA A 57 -3.49 3.08 -7.67
N ILE A 58 -2.93 2.34 -6.69
CA ILE A 58 -2.43 0.99 -6.92
C ILE A 58 -3.47 -0.03 -6.49
N TYR A 59 -3.96 -0.83 -7.43
CA TYR A 59 -4.93 -1.89 -7.20
C TYR A 59 -4.28 -3.27 -7.35
N ILE A 60 -4.74 -4.25 -6.56
CA ILE A 60 -4.52 -5.68 -6.74
C ILE A 60 -5.88 -6.33 -6.98
N ASN A 61 -6.08 -6.93 -8.15
CA ASN A 61 -7.38 -7.25 -8.74
C ASN A 61 -8.28 -6.01 -8.72
N ASP A 62 -9.40 -6.08 -7.99
CA ASP A 62 -10.39 -5.01 -7.88
C ASP A 62 -10.26 -4.20 -6.57
N GLY A 63 -9.20 -4.41 -5.77
CA GLY A 63 -9.02 -3.76 -4.45
C GLY A 63 -7.74 -2.95 -4.33
N LEU A 64 -7.74 -1.89 -3.52
CA LEU A 64 -6.55 -1.07 -3.28
C LEU A 64 -5.45 -1.88 -2.60
N LEU A 65 -4.20 -1.73 -3.08
CA LEU A 65 -3.03 -2.30 -2.41
C LEU A 65 -2.89 -1.76 -0.99
N PHE A 66 -3.21 -0.48 -0.78
CA PHE A 66 -3.28 0.11 0.55
C PHE A 66 -4.23 -0.68 1.47
N ASP A 67 -5.44 -0.96 1.01
CA ASP A 67 -6.44 -1.72 1.77
C ASP A 67 -5.94 -3.13 2.10
N TYR A 68 -5.33 -3.79 1.11
CA TYR A 68 -4.77 -5.13 1.29
C TYR A 68 -3.67 -5.15 2.37
N CYS A 69 -2.73 -4.20 2.33
CA CYS A 69 -1.68 -4.05 3.32
C CYS A 69 -2.25 -3.80 4.73
N LEU A 70 -3.20 -2.88 4.84
CA LEU A 70 -3.81 -2.51 6.11
C LEU A 70 -4.61 -3.68 6.71
N CYS A 71 -5.38 -4.42 5.90
CA CYS A 71 -6.10 -5.61 6.35
C CYS A 71 -5.16 -6.71 6.86
N LYS A 72 -4.05 -6.98 6.14
CA LYS A 72 -3.05 -7.96 6.57
C LYS A 72 -2.40 -7.56 7.89
N ALA A 73 -2.04 -6.29 8.03
CA ALA A 73 -1.45 -5.77 9.25
C ALA A 73 -2.43 -5.85 10.44
N MET A 74 -3.69 -5.46 10.25
CA MET A 74 -4.72 -5.53 11.30
C MET A 74 -5.02 -6.96 11.73
N HIS A 75 -5.07 -7.89 10.78
CA HIS A 75 -5.22 -9.31 11.10
C HIS A 75 -4.05 -9.82 11.95
N GLN A 76 -2.81 -9.43 11.61
CA GLN A 76 -1.64 -9.81 12.39
C GLN A 76 -1.67 -9.21 13.79
N TYR A 77 -2.05 -7.93 13.93
CA TYR A 77 -2.21 -7.28 15.23
C TYR A 77 -3.18 -8.07 16.13
N GLN A 78 -4.33 -8.48 15.59
CA GLN A 78 -5.30 -9.28 16.33
C GLN A 78 -4.74 -10.63 16.78
N ILE A 79 -4.02 -11.36 15.90
CA ILE A 79 -3.40 -12.65 16.23
C ILE A 79 -2.39 -12.50 17.38
N LEU A 80 -1.61 -11.43 17.36
CA LEU A 80 -0.53 -11.19 18.31
C LEU A 80 -0.97 -10.46 19.58
N SER A 81 -2.21 -9.93 19.62
CA SER A 81 -2.75 -9.20 20.79
C SER A 81 -2.63 -9.99 22.09
N SER A 82 -2.87 -11.31 22.05
CA SER A 82 -2.73 -12.23 23.18
C SER A 82 -1.30 -12.38 23.71
N LYS A 83 -0.29 -12.01 22.91
CA LYS A 83 1.14 -12.08 23.25
C LYS A 83 1.68 -10.77 23.84
N GLY A 84 0.84 -9.74 23.93
CA GLY A 84 1.19 -8.42 24.46
C GLY A 84 1.05 -7.32 23.41
N GLU A 85 0.61 -6.15 23.86
CA GLU A 85 0.29 -4.99 23.02
C GLU A 85 1.47 -4.51 22.17
N ILE A 86 2.67 -4.43 22.76
CA ILE A 86 3.88 -4.00 22.04
C ILE A 86 4.24 -5.00 20.94
N VAL A 87 4.20 -6.30 21.25
CA VAL A 87 4.49 -7.37 20.28
C VAL A 87 3.46 -7.35 19.14
N ALA A 88 2.20 -7.09 19.46
CA ALA A 88 1.14 -6.96 18.47
C ALA A 88 1.37 -5.76 17.55
N TYR A 89 1.74 -4.61 18.11
CA TYR A 89 2.04 -3.40 17.36
C TYR A 89 3.29 -3.55 16.48
N ASP A 90 4.37 -4.15 16.99
CA ASP A 90 5.56 -4.44 16.17
C ASP A 90 5.21 -5.38 15.00
N GLY A 91 4.35 -6.37 15.26
CA GLY A 91 3.85 -7.27 14.23
C GLY A 91 2.95 -6.57 13.20
N PHE A 92 2.15 -5.60 13.62
CA PHE A 92 1.37 -4.73 12.74
C PHE A 92 2.28 -3.99 11.78
N ILE A 93 3.27 -3.23 12.29
CA ILE A 93 4.17 -2.41 11.47
C ILE A 93 5.02 -3.25 10.54
N LYS A 94 5.53 -4.38 11.03
CA LYS A 94 6.28 -5.30 10.18
C LYS A 94 5.41 -5.81 9.03
N THR A 95 4.20 -6.30 9.33
CA THR A 95 3.31 -6.86 8.31
C THR A 95 2.86 -5.81 7.30
N LEU A 96 2.59 -4.59 7.77
CA LEU A 96 2.18 -3.47 6.93
C LEU A 96 3.25 -3.18 5.85
N ASN A 97 4.51 -3.11 6.26
CA ASN A 97 5.63 -2.81 5.37
C ASN A 97 6.05 -4.01 4.51
N ASP A 98 6.12 -5.21 5.09
CA ASP A 98 6.52 -6.42 4.37
C ASP A 98 5.49 -6.76 3.28
N THR A 99 4.19 -6.63 3.56
CA THR A 99 3.14 -6.87 2.56
C THR A 99 3.25 -5.90 1.38
N ALA A 100 3.45 -4.62 1.65
CA ALA A 100 3.64 -3.62 0.61
C ALA A 100 4.89 -3.89 -0.23
N LYS A 101 5.99 -4.25 0.44
CA LYS A 101 7.26 -4.58 -0.22
C LYS A 101 7.16 -5.83 -1.08
N GLU A 102 6.55 -6.90 -0.58
CA GLU A 102 6.36 -8.15 -1.34
C GLU A 102 5.45 -7.91 -2.56
N ALA A 103 4.36 -7.17 -2.34
CA ALA A 103 3.46 -6.78 -3.40
C ALA A 103 4.18 -5.96 -4.47
N LEU A 104 5.03 -4.99 -4.11
CA LEU A 104 5.72 -4.14 -5.09
C LEU A 104 6.98 -4.77 -5.70
N ASN A 105 7.70 -5.64 -4.98
CA ASN A 105 8.89 -6.32 -5.51
C ASN A 105 8.56 -7.31 -6.64
N SER A 106 7.33 -7.82 -6.65
CA SER A 106 6.90 -8.81 -7.63
C SER A 106 6.59 -8.18 -9.00
N TYR A 107 6.54 -6.85 -9.10
CA TYR A 107 6.13 -6.14 -10.32
C TYR A 107 7.12 -5.02 -10.70
N ILE A 108 7.25 -4.81 -12.01
CA ILE A 108 8.07 -3.78 -12.64
C ILE A 108 7.16 -2.92 -13.50
N ILE A 109 7.28 -1.60 -13.38
CA ILE A 109 6.68 -0.64 -14.31
C ILE A 109 7.71 -0.39 -15.42
N ARG A 110 7.38 -0.70 -16.68
CA ARG A 110 8.23 -0.41 -17.84
C ARG A 110 7.72 0.80 -18.60
N ASP A 111 8.64 1.71 -18.87
CA ASP A 111 8.48 2.81 -19.81
C ASP A 111 8.73 2.28 -21.23
N PRO A 112 7.84 2.55 -22.20
CA PRO A 112 8.05 2.25 -23.61
C PRO A 112 9.36 2.81 -24.19
N LYS A 113 9.94 3.83 -23.54
CA LYS A 113 11.25 4.41 -23.90
C LYS A 113 12.45 3.68 -23.29
N GLY A 114 12.25 2.52 -22.66
CA GLY A 114 13.31 1.64 -22.15
C GLY A 114 13.66 1.82 -20.67
N GLY A 115 12.91 2.64 -19.93
CA GLY A 115 13.01 2.74 -18.47
C GLY A 115 12.28 1.59 -17.78
N SER A 116 12.74 1.16 -16.61
CA SER A 116 12.01 0.20 -15.79
C SER A 116 12.15 0.56 -14.31
N TRP A 117 11.05 0.56 -13.57
CA TRP A 117 11.03 0.81 -12.15
C TRP A 117 10.50 -0.38 -11.36
N SER A 118 11.22 -0.65 -10.29
CA SER A 118 10.84 -1.48 -9.17
C SER A 118 11.32 -0.75 -7.93
N ILE A 119 10.89 -1.18 -6.75
CA ILE A 119 11.57 -0.76 -5.51
C ILE A 119 13.05 -1.15 -5.63
N LYS A 120 13.92 -0.17 -5.86
CA LYS A 120 15.37 -0.29 -5.66
C LYS A 120 15.68 0.23 -4.25
N GLN A 121 16.67 -0.35 -3.58
CA GLN A 121 17.14 0.23 -2.32
C GLN A 121 17.48 1.72 -2.52
N GLY A 122 16.79 2.59 -1.78
CA GLY A 122 17.07 4.02 -1.75
C GLY A 122 16.24 4.92 -2.69
N MET A 123 15.25 4.39 -3.43
CA MET A 123 14.36 5.22 -4.26
C MET A 123 12.92 4.71 -4.19
N ASN A 124 12.00 5.57 -3.75
CA ASN A 124 10.57 5.23 -3.64
C ASN A 124 9.80 5.58 -4.94
N PHE A 125 8.54 5.12 -5.05
CA PHE A 125 7.72 5.31 -6.26
C PHE A 125 7.48 6.79 -6.59
N ARG A 126 7.24 7.59 -5.55
CA ARG A 126 7.05 9.04 -5.68
C ARG A 126 8.32 9.70 -6.21
N ASP A 127 9.49 9.41 -5.63
CA ASP A 127 10.76 9.97 -6.09
C ASP A 127 11.01 9.60 -7.56
N TRP A 128 10.66 8.37 -7.95
CA TRP A 128 10.75 7.93 -9.34
C TRP A 128 9.78 8.66 -10.27
N LEU A 129 8.58 9.02 -9.83
CA LEU A 129 7.69 9.88 -10.60
C LEU A 129 8.23 11.31 -10.71
N GLU A 130 8.82 11.83 -9.64
CA GLU A 130 9.38 13.19 -9.58
C GLU A 130 10.64 13.34 -10.45
N GLU A 131 11.45 12.29 -10.61
CA GLU A 131 12.62 12.28 -11.52
C GLU A 131 12.26 12.54 -12.98
N GLU A 132 11.08 12.09 -13.41
CA GLU A 132 10.59 12.37 -14.76
C GLU A 132 9.08 12.59 -14.72
N PRO A 133 8.64 13.86 -14.54
CA PRO A 133 7.23 14.20 -14.38
C PRO A 133 6.32 13.75 -15.53
N SER A 134 6.90 13.44 -16.71
CA SER A 134 6.16 12.87 -17.83
C SER A 134 5.63 11.45 -17.54
N ARG A 135 6.24 10.71 -16.61
CA ARG A 135 5.78 9.39 -16.15
C ARG A 135 4.38 9.46 -15.56
N PHE A 136 4.05 10.55 -14.87
CA PHE A 136 2.70 10.76 -14.35
C PHE A 136 1.67 10.79 -15.48
N LYS A 137 1.91 11.59 -16.52
CA LYS A 137 1.02 11.65 -17.69
C LYS A 137 0.92 10.32 -18.42
N LYS A 138 2.03 9.60 -18.57
CA LYS A 138 2.06 8.27 -19.18
C LYS A 138 1.32 7.21 -18.35
N LEU A 139 1.31 7.35 -17.02
CA LEU A 139 0.48 6.51 -16.15
C LEU A 139 -0.99 6.81 -16.36
N GLU A 140 -1.37 8.09 -16.37
CA GLU A 140 -2.76 8.51 -16.59
C GLU A 140 -3.29 8.05 -17.97
N SER A 141 -2.42 8.03 -18.99
CA SER A 141 -2.76 7.58 -20.34
C SER A 141 -2.54 6.08 -20.59
N TRP A 142 -2.19 5.30 -19.56
CA TRP A 142 -1.91 3.85 -19.67
C TRP A 142 -0.78 3.51 -20.66
N GLU A 143 0.13 4.45 -20.88
CA GLU A 143 1.32 4.28 -21.70
C GLU A 143 2.49 3.65 -20.92
N LEU A 144 2.42 3.54 -19.59
CA LEU A 144 3.36 2.71 -18.82
C LEU A 144 2.78 1.31 -18.62
N GLU A 145 3.57 0.30 -18.95
CA GLU A 145 3.15 -1.10 -18.89
C GLU A 145 3.64 -1.74 -17.59
N VAL A 146 2.74 -2.42 -16.88
CA VAL A 146 3.08 -3.17 -15.65
C VAL A 146 3.34 -4.62 -16.00
N PHE A 147 4.50 -5.14 -15.58
CA PHE A 147 4.90 -6.52 -15.80
C PHE A 147 5.31 -7.20 -14.50
N GLU A 148 5.03 -8.48 -14.38
CA GLU A 148 5.53 -9.30 -13.29
C GLU A 148 7.02 -9.62 -13.51
N ASN A 149 7.85 -9.43 -12.48
CA ASN A 149 9.26 -9.81 -12.53
C ASN A 149 9.38 -11.33 -12.36
N ARG A 150 9.83 -12.04 -13.40
CA ARG A 150 10.00 -13.50 -13.38
C ARG A 150 11.39 -13.90 -12.92
#